data_AF-A0A957MZ34-F1
#
_entry.id   AF-A0A957MZ34-F1
#
_cell.length_a   1.000
_cell.length_b   1.000
_cell.length_c   1.000
_cell.angle_alpha   90.00
_cell.angle_beta   90.00
_cell.angle_gamma   90.00
#
_symmetry.space_group_name_H-M   'P 1'
#
loop_
_entity.id
_entity.type
_entity.pdbx_description
1 polymer ?
#
loop_
_entity_poly.entity_id
_entity_poly.type
_entity_poly.pdbx_seq_one_letter_code
_entity_poly.pdbx_strand_id
1 'polypeptide(L)'
;MADQKLTKLANDLAPLLRRKLSTTTISGGTGAGGGVVDHGQLTGLADNDHPQYLLRSGAVPMSGDLDMAGYSIDNIGLIDGFDINGFGGLLSELEINVTALQSRTVYGGDGIDSDEVLFGAGSPTLSVDVSDFAGAGLMDDGSNNLQVRVGDGLELDGSYTAVNEDFDFDWTGDHTHTGSVSSSPFDSADPITGWKIEADGDAWFANIEATSLTIKTFVSDVTLALQGSEIIAKSKAILSRDFSTPATTGTLYVYDLPGQPDTAVFEAGDFVRLRYVNRATGLSVGDVWGTVSSYTDLDDGEQSWTFTRTAGNSGQTIYSGMVAIDYGQSGDGYIILTSLGDDAPYIDVRTWTTTPAVAGNHTTVARVGTLDGITDADLGPLTGDGIYTLAGHF
;
A
#
# COMPACT_ATOMS: atom_id res chain seq x y z
N MET A 1 -141.33 37.56 83.00
CA MET A 1 -140.55 38.57 82.24
C MET A 1 -139.18 38.09 81.76
N ALA A 2 -138.54 37.09 82.38
CA ALA A 2 -137.25 36.55 81.91
C ALA A 2 -137.32 35.93 80.49
N ASP A 3 -138.46 35.36 80.15
CA ASP A 3 -138.69 34.65 78.88
C ASP A 3 -138.65 35.57 77.64
N GLN A 4 -139.11 36.82 77.79
CA GLN A 4 -139.00 37.83 76.73
C GLN A 4 -137.55 38.29 76.50
N LYS A 5 -136.69 38.24 77.52
CA LYS A 5 -135.28 38.64 77.38
C LYS A 5 -134.47 37.60 76.60
N LEU A 6 -134.72 36.31 76.81
CA LEU A 6 -134.06 35.26 76.03
C LEU A 6 -134.50 35.29 74.57
N THR A 7 -135.79 35.48 74.29
CA THR A 7 -136.29 35.57 72.91
C THR A 7 -135.76 36.80 72.19
N LYS A 8 -135.63 37.94 72.89
CA LYS A 8 -134.97 39.12 72.32
C LYS A 8 -133.49 38.87 72.06
N LEU A 9 -132.76 38.24 72.99
CA LEU A 9 -131.35 37.92 72.80
C LEU A 9 -131.13 36.95 71.63
N ALA A 10 -132.00 35.94 71.48
CA ALA A 10 -131.94 35.00 70.36
C ALA A 10 -132.22 35.70 69.02
N ASN A 11 -133.20 36.60 68.97
CA ASN A 11 -133.51 37.39 67.77
C ASN A 11 -132.42 38.42 67.44
N ASP A 12 -131.76 38.99 68.44
CA ASP A 12 -130.66 39.94 68.26
C ASP A 12 -129.34 39.22 67.87
N LEU A 13 -129.10 38.00 68.35
CA LEU A 13 -127.91 37.21 67.99
C LEU A 13 -128.04 36.44 66.66
N ALA A 14 -129.26 36.03 66.26
CA ALA A 14 -129.47 35.30 65.01
C ALA A 14 -128.87 35.99 63.75
N PRO A 15 -129.02 37.32 63.55
CA PRO A 15 -128.37 38.01 62.43
C PRO A 15 -126.85 38.13 62.61
N LEU A 16 -126.35 38.26 63.85
CA LEU A 16 -124.92 38.36 64.13
C LEU A 16 -124.18 37.03 63.93
N LEU A 17 -124.80 35.90 64.28
CA LEU A 17 -124.28 34.57 63.99
C LEU A 17 -124.35 34.25 62.49
N ARG A 18 -125.40 34.67 61.77
CA ARG A 18 -125.46 34.54 60.30
C ARG A 18 -124.34 35.32 59.60
N ARG A 19 -123.91 36.46 60.14
CA ARG A 19 -122.76 37.22 59.62
C ARG A 19 -121.40 36.53 59.87
N LYS A 20 -121.28 35.72 60.93
CA LYS A 20 -120.04 34.97 61.23
C LYS A 20 -119.98 33.57 60.61
N LEU A 21 -121.10 33.04 60.10
CA LEU A 21 -121.19 31.64 59.66
C LEU A 21 -121.59 31.45 58.19
N SER A 22 -121.56 32.50 57.35
CA SER A 22 -121.73 32.35 55.90
C SER A 22 -120.39 32.46 55.19
N THR A 23 -119.70 31.33 55.14
CA THR A 23 -118.54 31.07 54.26
C THR A 23 -118.91 31.42 52.82
N THR A 24 -118.46 32.57 52.34
CA THR A 24 -118.57 33.00 50.94
C THR A 24 -117.25 32.70 50.24
N THR A 25 -117.26 31.64 49.43
CA THR A 25 -116.25 31.36 48.39
C THR A 25 -116.45 32.32 47.20
N ILE A 26 -115.35 32.75 46.54
CA ILE A 26 -115.12 33.51 45.25
C ILE A 26 -114.06 34.60 45.51
N SER A 27 -113.02 34.91 44.73
CA SER A 27 -112.40 34.45 43.48
C SER A 27 -111.04 35.19 43.35
N GLY A 28 -110.08 34.68 42.57
CA GLY A 28 -108.72 35.21 42.44
C GLY A 28 -108.59 36.64 41.89
N GLY A 29 -107.40 37.23 42.09
CA GLY A 29 -106.96 38.54 41.58
C GLY A 29 -106.13 39.35 42.60
N THR A 30 -104.98 38.86 43.05
CA THR A 30 -103.60 39.19 42.58
C THR A 30 -103.00 40.47 43.20
N GLY A 31 -102.06 40.27 44.13
CA GLY A 31 -101.19 41.34 44.63
C GLY A 31 -100.62 41.14 46.03
N ALA A 32 -100.60 39.92 46.58
CA ALA A 32 -99.82 39.62 47.77
C ALA A 32 -98.34 39.45 47.37
N GLY A 33 -97.60 40.57 47.32
CA GLY A 33 -96.14 40.55 47.24
C GLY A 33 -95.54 40.18 48.59
N GLY A 34 -95.88 39.00 49.10
CA GLY A 34 -95.06 38.36 50.12
C GLY A 34 -93.73 38.06 49.47
N GLY A 35 -92.67 38.77 49.89
CA GLY A 35 -91.32 38.58 49.36
C GLY A 35 -91.01 37.10 49.32
N VAL A 36 -90.85 36.56 48.11
CA VAL A 36 -90.55 35.16 47.93
C VAL A 36 -89.12 34.97 48.44
N VAL A 37 -88.97 34.41 49.64
CA VAL A 37 -87.67 34.23 50.31
C VAL A 37 -86.88 33.11 49.63
N ASP A 38 -87.57 32.19 48.95
CA ASP A 38 -86.99 31.11 48.16
C ASP A 38 -87.14 31.40 46.65
N HIS A 39 -86.02 31.47 45.94
CA HIS A 39 -85.98 31.79 44.52
C HIS A 39 -86.71 30.74 43.66
N GLY A 40 -86.82 29.48 44.13
CA GLY A 40 -87.47 28.40 43.38
C GLY A 40 -88.98 28.56 43.17
N GLN A 41 -89.64 29.49 43.88
CA GLN A 41 -91.08 29.74 43.77
C GLN A 41 -91.44 30.97 42.92
N LEU A 42 -90.45 31.64 42.31
CA LEU A 42 -90.66 32.74 41.38
C LEU A 42 -91.12 32.19 40.02
N THR A 43 -92.36 32.50 39.62
CA THR A 43 -92.86 32.25 38.26
C THR A 43 -92.30 33.33 37.33
N GLY A 44 -91.66 32.94 36.21
CA GLY A 44 -90.97 33.87 35.29
C GLY A 44 -89.44 33.74 35.27
N LEU A 45 -88.90 32.59 35.68
CA LEU A 45 -87.46 32.28 35.55
C LEU A 45 -87.10 31.63 34.19
N ALA A 46 -88.09 31.50 33.29
CA ALA A 46 -87.93 30.79 32.01
C ALA A 46 -87.66 31.75 30.84
N ASP A 47 -88.11 33.00 30.93
CA ASP A 47 -87.75 34.09 30.04
C ASP A 47 -86.44 34.72 30.54
N ASN A 48 -85.40 34.70 29.69
CA ASN A 48 -84.08 35.22 30.02
C ASN A 48 -84.04 36.76 29.96
N ASP A 49 -84.78 37.42 30.84
CA ASP A 49 -84.86 38.87 30.97
C ASP A 49 -83.74 39.48 31.83
N HIS A 50 -82.88 38.63 32.40
CA HIS A 50 -81.68 38.99 33.15
C HIS A 50 -80.38 38.46 32.48
N PRO A 51 -80.00 39.00 31.32
CA PRO A 51 -78.89 38.51 30.48
C PRO A 51 -77.49 38.61 31.13
N GLN A 52 -77.38 39.18 32.33
CA GLN A 52 -76.14 39.25 33.11
C GLN A 52 -75.78 37.90 33.75
N TYR A 53 -76.69 36.94 33.80
CA TYR A 53 -76.43 35.62 34.38
C TYR A 53 -76.16 34.56 33.31
N LEU A 54 -75.23 33.66 33.62
CA LEU A 54 -74.97 32.46 32.82
C LEU A 54 -76.17 31.51 32.89
N LEU A 55 -76.66 31.07 31.74
CA LEU A 55 -77.72 30.06 31.67
C LEU A 55 -77.15 28.66 31.87
N ARG A 56 -77.87 27.79 32.61
CA ARG A 56 -77.52 26.35 32.73
C ARG A 56 -77.47 25.63 31.37
N SER A 57 -78.15 26.15 30.35
CA SER A 57 -78.13 25.60 28.99
C SER A 57 -76.85 25.90 28.22
N GLY A 58 -76.00 26.82 28.70
CA GLY A 58 -74.81 27.28 27.98
C GLY A 58 -75.10 28.12 26.73
N ALA A 59 -76.37 28.50 26.50
CA ALA A 59 -76.79 29.17 25.27
C ALA A 59 -76.36 30.66 25.17
N VAL A 60 -75.93 31.27 26.28
CA VAL A 60 -75.36 32.63 26.30
C VAL A 60 -73.84 32.51 26.30
N PRO A 61 -73.14 32.87 25.20
CA PRO A 61 -71.68 32.77 25.13
C PRO A 61 -71.02 33.80 26.05
N MET A 62 -69.94 33.40 26.73
CA MET A 62 -69.06 34.35 27.39
C MET A 62 -68.20 35.04 26.33
N SER A 63 -68.40 36.34 26.12
CA SER A 63 -67.63 37.12 25.13
C SER A 63 -66.27 37.59 25.64
N GLY A 64 -65.89 37.22 26.86
CA GLY A 64 -64.61 37.55 27.50
C GLY A 64 -64.21 36.47 28.51
N ASP A 65 -63.03 36.64 29.11
CA ASP A 65 -62.42 35.65 29.99
C ASP A 65 -63.15 35.55 31.35
N LEU A 66 -63.22 34.34 31.91
CA LEU A 66 -63.70 34.11 33.28
C LEU A 66 -62.53 34.26 34.26
N ASP A 67 -62.45 35.40 34.94
CA ASP A 67 -61.51 35.61 36.05
C ASP A 67 -62.17 35.23 37.39
N MET A 68 -61.71 34.14 38.00
CA MET A 68 -62.13 33.72 39.36
C MET A 68 -61.19 34.22 40.46
N ALA A 69 -60.33 35.19 40.13
CA ALA A 69 -59.24 35.68 40.96
C ALA A 69 -58.37 34.52 41.46
N GLY A 70 -58.56 34.11 42.71
CA GLY A 70 -57.82 33.01 43.35
C GLY A 70 -58.68 31.80 43.70
N TYR A 71 -59.96 31.77 43.32
CA TYR A 71 -60.85 30.66 43.60
C TYR A 71 -60.72 29.56 42.55
N SER A 72 -60.67 28.31 43.02
CA SER A 72 -60.71 27.13 42.15
C SER A 72 -62.11 26.94 41.55
N ILE A 73 -62.18 26.43 40.31
CA ILE A 73 -63.39 25.82 39.78
C ILE A 73 -63.30 24.33 40.07
N ASP A 74 -64.18 23.83 40.92
CA ASP A 74 -64.27 22.39 41.19
C ASP A 74 -65.16 21.71 40.13
N ASN A 75 -64.79 20.49 39.75
CA ASN A 75 -65.58 19.65 38.84
C ASN A 75 -65.79 20.27 37.44
N ILE A 76 -64.75 20.88 36.86
CA ILE A 76 -64.74 21.49 35.51
C ILE A 76 -65.09 20.46 34.41
N GLY A 77 -64.86 19.16 34.66
CA GLY A 77 -64.96 18.13 33.62
C GLY A 77 -63.95 18.38 32.50
N LEU A 78 -64.44 18.49 31.26
CA LEU A 78 -63.62 18.74 30.08
C LEU A 78 -63.68 20.23 29.69
N ILE A 79 -62.53 20.84 29.40
CA ILE A 79 -62.45 22.11 28.65
C ILE A 79 -62.06 21.78 27.22
N ASP A 80 -62.90 22.15 26.25
CA ASP A 80 -62.66 21.87 24.82
C ASP A 80 -62.34 20.37 24.54
N GLY A 81 -62.98 19.47 25.29
CA GLY A 81 -62.75 18.03 25.18
C GLY A 81 -61.56 17.49 25.98
N PHE A 82 -60.79 18.33 26.68
CA PHE A 82 -59.63 17.91 27.51
C PHE A 82 -59.98 17.87 29.00
N ASP A 83 -59.69 16.74 29.66
CA ASP A 83 -59.86 16.60 31.11
C ASP A 83 -58.73 17.31 31.84
N ILE A 84 -59.06 18.44 32.47
CA ILE A 84 -58.08 19.24 33.23
C ILE A 84 -57.80 18.61 34.61
N ASN A 85 -58.73 17.83 35.16
CA ASN A 85 -58.58 17.21 36.47
C ASN A 85 -57.54 16.07 36.45
N GLY A 86 -57.22 15.54 35.26
CA GLY A 86 -56.16 14.56 35.04
C GLY A 86 -54.73 15.14 35.06
N PHE A 87 -54.55 16.46 34.99
CA PHE A 87 -53.21 17.08 34.95
C PHE A 87 -52.53 17.18 36.32
N GLY A 88 -53.25 16.98 37.44
CA GLY A 88 -52.69 17.04 38.79
C GLY A 88 -51.69 15.92 39.14
N GLY A 89 -51.68 14.83 38.37
CA GLY A 89 -50.70 13.74 38.46
C GLY A 89 -49.65 13.73 37.34
N LEU A 90 -49.78 14.61 36.35
CA LEU A 90 -49.04 14.56 35.08
C LEU A 90 -47.96 15.64 34.96
N LEU A 91 -47.69 16.40 36.02
CA LEU A 91 -46.59 17.37 36.06
C LEU A 91 -45.28 16.82 36.63
N SER A 92 -45.27 15.58 37.14
CA SER A 92 -44.02 14.81 37.29
C SER A 92 -43.64 14.04 36.03
N GLU A 93 -44.56 13.95 35.06
CA GLU A 93 -44.42 13.23 33.79
C GLU A 93 -44.97 14.08 32.64
N LEU A 94 -44.69 15.39 32.63
CA LEU A 94 -44.89 16.20 31.44
C LEU A 94 -43.76 15.86 30.45
N GLU A 95 -43.85 14.63 29.95
CA GLU A 95 -43.38 14.22 28.66
C GLU A 95 -43.99 15.22 27.67
N ILE A 96 -43.18 16.18 27.22
CA ILE A 96 -43.33 16.71 25.87
C ILE A 96 -43.69 15.49 25.02
N ASN A 97 -44.73 15.57 24.20
CA ASN A 97 -45.11 14.54 23.23
C ASN A 97 -43.95 14.34 22.22
N VAL A 98 -42.86 13.74 22.69
CA VAL A 98 -41.71 13.16 22.00
C VAL A 98 -42.13 11.77 21.50
N THR A 99 -43.43 11.51 21.38
CA THR A 99 -43.98 10.37 20.65
C THR A 99 -43.66 10.45 19.15
N ALA A 100 -43.17 11.60 18.64
CA ALA A 100 -42.54 11.70 17.32
C ALA A 100 -41.01 11.46 17.33
N LEU A 101 -40.41 11.14 18.49
CA LEU A 101 -38.96 11.04 18.69
C LEU A 101 -38.58 9.90 19.65
N GLN A 102 -39.30 8.78 19.67
CA GLN A 102 -38.90 7.57 20.40
C GLN A 102 -38.97 6.29 19.55
N SER A 103 -38.67 6.43 18.26
CA SER A 103 -38.29 5.30 17.42
C SER A 103 -37.29 5.79 16.39
N ARG A 104 -36.12 6.25 16.86
CA ARG A 104 -34.94 6.15 16.00
C ARG A 104 -34.31 4.79 16.32
N THR A 105 -34.76 3.76 15.60
CA THR A 105 -34.11 2.45 15.60
C THR A 105 -32.66 2.68 15.21
N VAL A 106 -31.76 2.66 16.20
CA VAL A 106 -30.34 2.51 15.94
C VAL A 106 -30.19 1.03 15.68
N TYR A 107 -30.12 0.68 14.40
CA TYR A 107 -29.64 -0.64 14.04
C TYR A 107 -28.20 -0.69 14.52
N GLY A 108 -27.94 -1.43 15.59
CA GLY A 108 -26.59 -1.86 15.91
C GLY A 108 -26.12 -2.69 14.72
N GLY A 109 -25.46 -2.03 13.77
CA GLY A 109 -24.39 -2.69 13.04
C GLY A 109 -23.28 -3.05 14.03
N ASP A 110 -22.32 -3.84 13.58
CA ASP A 110 -21.17 -4.38 14.33
C ASP A 110 -20.53 -3.48 15.41
N GLY A 111 -20.67 -2.15 15.36
CA GLY A 111 -20.08 -1.18 16.31
C GLY A 111 -20.97 -0.56 17.39
N ILE A 112 -22.20 -1.03 17.67
CA ILE A 112 -23.00 -0.53 18.81
C ILE A 112 -23.61 -1.70 19.57
N ASP A 113 -23.09 -1.99 20.77
CA ASP A 113 -23.69 -3.01 21.64
C ASP A 113 -25.13 -2.62 21.99
N SER A 114 -26.04 -3.56 21.69
CA SER A 114 -27.47 -3.43 21.96
C SER A 114 -27.81 -3.28 23.45
N ASP A 115 -26.88 -3.60 24.35
CA ASP A 115 -27.06 -3.48 25.80
C ASP A 115 -26.67 -2.09 26.36
N GLU A 116 -26.04 -1.21 25.56
CA GLU A 116 -25.45 0.06 26.04
C GLU A 116 -25.85 1.31 25.23
N VAL A 117 -27.15 1.51 24.98
CA VAL A 117 -27.67 2.78 24.46
C VAL A 117 -28.63 3.43 25.45
N LEU A 118 -28.09 4.19 26.41
CA LEU A 118 -28.88 4.95 27.39
C LEU A 118 -29.21 6.36 26.87
N PHE A 119 -30.39 6.52 26.26
CA PHE A 119 -30.94 7.83 25.88
C PHE A 119 -31.56 8.55 27.10
N GLY A 120 -30.75 8.97 28.06
CA GLY A 120 -31.19 9.78 29.21
C GLY A 120 -31.23 11.29 28.91
N ALA A 121 -31.89 12.08 29.77
CA ALA A 121 -32.08 13.54 29.64
C ALA A 121 -30.80 14.42 29.71
N GLY A 122 -29.62 13.84 29.49
CA GLY A 122 -28.33 14.52 29.37
C GLY A 122 -27.72 14.37 27.97
N SER A 123 -26.46 14.78 27.78
CA SER A 123 -25.73 14.52 26.53
C SER A 123 -25.64 13.00 26.29
N PRO A 124 -26.28 12.45 25.25
CA PRO A 124 -26.22 11.03 24.97
C PRO A 124 -24.77 10.67 24.64
N THR A 125 -24.17 9.79 25.43
CA THR A 125 -22.85 9.21 25.15
C THR A 125 -23.08 7.88 24.44
N LEU A 126 -22.47 7.72 23.27
CA LEU A 126 -22.42 6.43 22.59
C LEU A 126 -21.27 5.63 23.23
N SER A 127 -21.58 4.53 23.91
CA SER A 127 -20.55 3.58 24.32
C SER A 127 -20.15 2.77 23.10
N VAL A 128 -18.86 2.73 22.80
CA VAL A 128 -18.31 1.91 21.73
C VAL A 128 -17.08 1.22 22.30
N ASP A 129 -17.09 -0.11 22.34
CA ASP A 129 -15.94 -0.89 22.79
C ASP A 129 -14.95 -1.07 21.63
N VAL A 130 -13.66 -1.17 21.96
CA VAL A 130 -12.62 -1.53 20.99
C VAL A 130 -12.84 -2.94 20.47
N SER A 131 -13.40 -3.84 21.29
CA SER A 131 -13.77 -5.19 20.86
C SER A 131 -14.78 -5.22 19.71
N ASP A 132 -15.62 -4.19 19.60
CA ASP A 132 -16.63 -4.08 18.55
C ASP A 132 -16.01 -3.78 17.18
N PHE A 133 -14.76 -3.28 17.17
CA PHE A 133 -13.97 -3.06 15.96
C PHE A 133 -12.96 -4.18 15.68
N ALA A 134 -12.88 -5.20 16.55
CA ALA A 134 -12.00 -6.36 16.36
C ALA A 134 -12.60 -7.35 15.34
N GLY A 135 -11.75 -8.02 14.57
CA GLY A 135 -12.16 -8.88 13.45
C GLY A 135 -10.99 -9.59 12.76
N ALA A 136 -11.18 -10.03 11.52
CA ALA A 136 -10.10 -10.65 10.76
C ALA A 136 -8.95 -9.64 10.54
N GLY A 137 -7.82 -9.86 11.21
CA GLY A 137 -6.62 -9.01 11.15
C GLY A 137 -6.49 -7.95 12.26
N LEU A 138 -7.53 -7.69 13.06
CA LEU A 138 -7.49 -6.73 14.17
C LEU A 138 -8.01 -7.39 15.45
N MET A 139 -7.31 -7.22 16.58
CA MET A 139 -7.72 -7.74 17.89
C MET A 139 -7.66 -6.65 18.95
N ASP A 140 -8.53 -6.74 19.94
CA ASP A 140 -8.41 -5.98 21.17
C ASP A 140 -7.17 -6.46 21.95
N ASP A 141 -6.35 -5.54 22.44
CA ASP A 141 -5.18 -5.85 23.27
C ASP A 141 -5.49 -6.01 24.77
N GLY A 142 -6.77 -5.92 25.14
CA GLY A 142 -7.23 -5.95 26.52
C GLY A 142 -7.09 -4.61 27.23
N SER A 143 -6.79 -3.54 26.49
CA SER A 143 -6.85 -2.15 26.90
C SER A 143 -7.85 -1.38 26.02
N ASN A 144 -7.74 -0.05 25.94
CA ASN A 144 -8.60 0.76 25.08
C ASN A 144 -7.98 0.96 23.68
N ASN A 145 -7.18 -0.01 23.19
CA ASN A 145 -6.46 0.07 21.92
C ASN A 145 -6.69 -1.17 21.04
N LEU A 146 -6.80 -0.95 19.73
CA LEU A 146 -6.87 -2.00 18.73
C LEU A 146 -5.45 -2.31 18.22
N GLN A 147 -5.11 -3.59 18.08
CA GLN A 147 -3.84 -4.06 17.54
C GLN A 147 -4.03 -4.97 16.33
N VAL A 148 -3.02 -5.11 15.49
CA VAL A 148 -3.02 -6.08 14.37
C VAL A 148 -2.84 -7.48 14.93
N ARG A 149 -3.64 -8.44 14.45
CA ARG A 149 -3.51 -9.84 14.86
C ARG A 149 -2.21 -10.41 14.27
N VAL A 150 -1.23 -10.64 15.13
CA VAL A 150 0.06 -11.21 14.74
C VAL A 150 -0.15 -12.63 14.20
N GLY A 151 0.52 -12.96 13.09
CA GLY A 151 0.46 -14.28 12.47
C GLY A 151 -0.57 -14.45 11.37
N ASP A 152 -1.22 -13.37 10.90
CA ASP A 152 -2.07 -13.36 9.69
C ASP A 152 -1.44 -12.53 8.54
N GLY A 153 -0.10 -12.54 8.44
CA GLY A 153 0.66 -11.86 7.38
C GLY A 153 1.05 -10.40 7.68
N LEU A 154 0.42 -9.73 8.63
CA LEU A 154 0.85 -8.41 9.12
C LEU A 154 1.29 -8.49 10.59
N GLU A 155 2.34 -7.77 10.94
CA GLU A 155 2.87 -7.65 12.29
C GLU A 155 3.16 -6.18 12.62
N LEU A 156 3.25 -5.85 13.92
CA LEU A 156 3.72 -4.55 14.38
C LEU A 156 5.24 -4.59 14.60
N ASP A 157 5.99 -3.89 13.76
CA ASP A 157 7.42 -3.64 13.97
C ASP A 157 7.61 -2.24 14.56
N GLY A 158 7.74 -2.21 15.89
CA GLY A 158 7.81 -0.96 16.65
C GLY A 158 6.53 -0.12 16.51
N SER A 159 6.61 0.98 15.76
CA SER A 159 5.49 1.91 15.52
C SER A 159 4.87 1.81 14.13
N TYR A 160 5.31 0.84 13.31
CA TYR A 160 4.80 0.63 11.96
C TYR A 160 4.17 -0.76 11.83
N THR A 161 3.21 -0.90 10.92
CA THR A 161 2.76 -2.22 10.45
C THR A 161 3.72 -2.71 9.38
N ALA A 162 4.26 -3.91 9.56
CA ALA A 162 5.13 -4.59 8.62
C ALA A 162 4.50 -5.90 8.13
N VAL A 163 5.07 -6.46 7.07
CA VAL A 163 4.78 -7.83 6.64
C VAL A 163 5.47 -8.78 7.60
N ASN A 164 4.75 -9.78 8.11
CA ASN A 164 5.36 -10.82 8.93
C ASN A 164 6.22 -11.73 8.04
N GLU A 165 7.55 -11.66 8.20
CA GLU A 165 8.50 -12.43 7.40
C GLU A 165 8.46 -13.94 7.70
N ASP A 166 7.95 -14.34 8.87
CA ASP A 166 7.76 -15.74 9.26
C ASP A 166 6.40 -16.31 8.80
N PHE A 167 5.52 -15.47 8.25
CA PHE A 167 4.23 -15.92 7.74
C PHE A 167 4.38 -16.51 6.34
N ASP A 168 3.99 -17.78 6.20
CA ASP A 168 3.96 -18.47 4.92
C ASP A 168 2.73 -18.01 4.11
N PHE A 169 2.95 -17.03 3.24
CA PHE A 169 1.94 -16.56 2.32
C PHE A 169 1.68 -17.61 1.25
N ASP A 170 0.47 -18.17 1.22
CA ASP A 170 0.02 -19.05 0.14
C ASP A 170 -0.29 -18.21 -1.11
N TRP A 171 0.76 -17.91 -1.89
CA TRP A 171 0.64 -17.15 -3.13
C TRP A 171 0.00 -18.01 -4.23
N THR A 172 -1.32 -17.95 -4.37
CA THR A 172 -2.06 -18.73 -5.38
C THR A 172 -2.07 -18.10 -6.78
N GLY A 173 -1.35 -17.00 -7.01
CA GLY A 173 -1.36 -16.23 -8.26
C GLY A 173 -0.03 -15.51 -8.54
N ASP A 174 0.02 -14.74 -9.64
CA ASP A 174 1.24 -14.05 -10.08
C ASP A 174 1.66 -12.95 -9.10
N HIS A 175 2.95 -12.91 -8.76
CA HIS A 175 3.54 -11.86 -7.94
C HIS A 175 4.31 -10.87 -8.80
N THR A 176 3.82 -9.63 -8.86
CA THR A 176 4.41 -8.54 -9.66
C THR A 176 5.29 -7.64 -8.80
N HIS A 177 6.56 -7.51 -9.16
CA HIS A 177 7.48 -6.58 -8.51
C HIS A 177 7.70 -5.35 -9.40
N THR A 178 7.58 -4.14 -8.83
CA THR A 178 7.88 -2.88 -9.54
C THR A 178 9.36 -2.51 -9.49
N GLY A 179 10.13 -3.14 -8.61
CA GLY A 179 11.57 -2.95 -8.46
C GLY A 179 12.32 -4.29 -8.40
N SER A 180 13.63 -4.22 -8.19
CA SER A 180 14.48 -5.40 -8.07
C SER A 180 14.11 -6.26 -6.86
N VAL A 181 14.39 -7.56 -6.96
CA VAL A 181 14.28 -8.52 -5.86
C VAL A 181 15.65 -9.10 -5.60
N SER A 182 16.06 -9.17 -4.33
CA SER A 182 17.39 -9.64 -3.95
C SER A 182 17.38 -10.35 -2.62
N SER A 183 18.33 -11.28 -2.45
CA SER A 183 18.66 -11.84 -1.14
C SER A 183 19.34 -10.78 -0.24
N SER A 184 19.11 -10.84 1.06
CA SER A 184 19.77 -9.96 2.05
C SER A 184 21.31 -9.89 1.94
N PRO A 185 22.06 -10.98 1.69
CA PRO A 185 23.52 -10.92 1.55
C PRO A 185 23.99 -10.60 0.11
N PHE A 186 23.14 -10.01 -0.74
CA PHE A 186 23.53 -9.75 -2.12
C PHE A 186 24.70 -8.75 -2.22
N ASP A 187 25.76 -9.17 -2.90
CA ASP A 187 26.88 -8.32 -3.31
C ASP A 187 27.25 -8.68 -4.75
N SER A 188 27.29 -7.67 -5.63
CA SER A 188 27.65 -7.83 -7.05
C SER A 188 29.15 -7.85 -7.29
N ALA A 189 29.98 -7.60 -6.27
CA ALA A 189 31.42 -7.71 -6.37
C ALA A 189 31.84 -9.16 -6.60
N ASP A 190 32.87 -9.39 -7.42
CA ASP A 190 33.43 -10.73 -7.63
C ASP A 190 34.20 -11.21 -6.38
N PRO A 191 33.89 -12.41 -5.84
CA PRO A 191 32.83 -13.33 -6.25
C PRO A 191 31.45 -12.88 -5.76
N ILE A 192 30.45 -12.93 -6.66
CA ILE A 192 29.06 -12.57 -6.35
C ILE A 192 28.60 -13.34 -5.10
N THR A 193 28.04 -12.62 -4.12
CA THR A 193 27.39 -13.22 -2.96
C THR A 193 25.87 -13.07 -3.12
N GLY A 194 25.10 -14.13 -2.81
CA GLY A 194 23.65 -14.11 -2.91
C GLY A 194 23.11 -14.12 -4.34
N TRP A 195 21.96 -13.48 -4.55
CA TRP A 195 21.30 -13.33 -5.86
C TRP A 195 20.49 -12.03 -5.94
N LYS A 196 20.28 -11.54 -7.16
CA LYS A 196 19.42 -10.39 -7.48
C LYS A 196 18.80 -10.54 -8.87
N ILE A 197 17.56 -10.11 -9.02
CA ILE A 197 16.87 -9.91 -10.30
C ILE A 197 16.48 -8.44 -10.38
N GLU A 198 16.88 -7.75 -11.45
CA GLU A 198 16.58 -6.33 -11.68
C GLU A 198 15.36 -6.13 -12.57
N ALA A 199 14.77 -4.94 -12.49
CA ALA A 199 13.54 -4.60 -13.21
C ALA A 199 13.75 -4.46 -14.74
N ASP A 200 15.01 -4.32 -15.17
CA ASP A 200 15.43 -4.30 -16.58
C ASP A 200 15.65 -5.71 -17.17
N GLY A 201 15.57 -6.75 -16.35
CA GLY A 201 15.68 -8.16 -16.74
C GLY A 201 17.05 -8.78 -16.51
N ASP A 202 18.02 -8.02 -15.97
CA ASP A 202 19.31 -8.57 -15.58
C ASP A 202 19.19 -9.39 -14.29
N ALA A 203 19.98 -10.46 -14.20
CA ALA A 203 19.98 -11.33 -13.03
C ALA A 203 21.37 -11.87 -12.70
N TRP A 204 21.69 -11.84 -11.41
CA TRP A 204 22.95 -12.35 -10.86
C TRP A 204 22.66 -13.48 -9.90
N PHE A 205 23.37 -14.58 -10.08
CA PHE A 205 23.33 -15.74 -9.20
C PHE A 205 24.74 -16.23 -8.93
N ALA A 206 25.10 -16.42 -7.66
CA ALA A 206 26.39 -17.02 -7.30
C ALA A 206 26.53 -18.46 -7.85
N ASN A 207 25.42 -19.21 -7.94
CA ASN A 207 25.36 -20.55 -8.54
C ASN A 207 23.96 -20.83 -9.10
N ILE A 208 23.87 -21.62 -10.19
CA ILE A 208 22.61 -22.07 -10.78
C ILE A 208 22.68 -23.59 -10.97
N GLU A 209 21.85 -24.32 -10.23
CA GLU A 209 21.61 -25.76 -10.44
C GLU A 209 20.22 -25.95 -11.05
N ALA A 210 20.15 -26.55 -12.25
CA ALA A 210 18.91 -26.75 -12.96
C ALA A 210 18.88 -28.12 -13.65
N THR A 211 17.72 -28.78 -13.65
CA THR A 211 17.50 -30.00 -14.43
C THR A 211 17.55 -29.72 -15.94
N SER A 212 17.11 -28.54 -16.37
CA SER A 212 17.20 -28.05 -17.75
C SER A 212 17.28 -26.53 -17.77
N LEU A 213 18.16 -25.97 -18.60
CA LEU A 213 18.28 -24.54 -18.84
C LEU A 213 18.04 -24.24 -20.32
N THR A 214 16.94 -23.55 -20.62
CA THR A 214 16.60 -23.10 -21.99
C THR A 214 16.88 -21.60 -22.08
N ILE A 215 17.86 -21.22 -22.90
CA ILE A 215 18.30 -19.83 -23.08
C ILE A 215 18.48 -19.55 -24.56
N LYS A 216 18.23 -18.30 -24.96
CA LYS A 216 18.31 -17.89 -26.37
C LYS A 216 19.75 -17.95 -26.90
N THR A 217 20.70 -17.52 -26.07
CA THR A 217 22.13 -17.54 -26.35
C THR A 217 22.85 -17.85 -25.05
N PHE A 218 23.67 -18.90 -25.05
CA PHE A 218 24.61 -19.14 -23.97
C PHE A 218 25.95 -18.51 -24.35
N VAL A 219 26.33 -17.42 -23.70
CA VAL A 219 27.70 -16.90 -23.77
C VAL A 219 28.50 -17.61 -22.69
N SER A 220 28.82 -18.87 -22.94
CA SER A 220 29.97 -19.50 -22.29
C SER A 220 31.18 -19.04 -23.06
N ASP A 221 32.25 -18.68 -22.37
CA ASP A 221 33.53 -18.36 -23.00
C ASP A 221 34.19 -19.66 -23.54
N VAL A 222 33.59 -20.20 -24.61
CA VAL A 222 34.09 -21.23 -25.53
C VAL A 222 34.36 -20.53 -26.88
N THR A 223 34.97 -19.36 -26.79
CA THR A 223 35.54 -18.60 -27.90
C THR A 223 36.87 -19.22 -28.36
N LEU A 224 36.91 -20.57 -28.44
CA LEU A 224 38.03 -21.34 -29.00
C LEU A 224 37.57 -22.42 -29.99
N ALA A 225 36.27 -22.70 -30.13
CA ALA A 225 35.77 -23.76 -31.03
C ALA A 225 35.20 -23.24 -32.37
N LEU A 226 34.83 -21.96 -32.47
CA LEU A 226 34.41 -21.33 -33.73
C LEU A 226 35.27 -20.08 -33.92
N GLN A 227 36.40 -20.25 -34.61
CA GLN A 227 37.37 -19.18 -34.91
C GLN A 227 36.73 -18.13 -35.82
N GLY A 228 35.98 -17.21 -35.23
CA GLY A 228 35.61 -15.94 -35.88
C GLY A 228 36.64 -14.85 -35.62
N SER A 229 37.80 -15.18 -35.04
CA SER A 229 38.90 -14.23 -34.87
C SER A 229 40.27 -14.90 -34.97
N GLU A 230 41.17 -14.29 -35.71
CA GLU A 230 42.56 -14.72 -35.90
C GLU A 230 43.50 -13.56 -35.61
N ILE A 231 44.63 -13.86 -34.96
CA ILE A 231 45.71 -12.90 -34.70
C ILE A 231 46.97 -13.41 -35.40
N ILE A 232 47.55 -12.56 -36.24
CA ILE A 232 48.84 -12.78 -36.89
C ILE A 232 49.84 -11.83 -36.26
N ALA A 233 50.76 -12.37 -35.47
CA ALA A 233 51.80 -11.62 -34.76
C ALA A 233 53.19 -11.96 -35.32
N LYS A 234 54.27 -11.44 -34.71
CA LYS A 234 55.66 -11.59 -35.18
C LYS A 234 56.04 -13.07 -35.33
N SER A 235 55.73 -13.87 -34.30
CA SER A 235 55.92 -15.32 -34.33
C SER A 235 54.90 -16.03 -33.42
N LYS A 236 54.91 -17.36 -33.44
CA LYS A 236 54.12 -18.19 -32.53
C LYS A 236 54.84 -19.51 -32.27
N ALA A 237 54.69 -20.03 -31.06
CA ALA A 237 55.29 -21.29 -30.66
C ALA A 237 54.26 -22.15 -29.91
N ILE A 238 54.41 -23.47 -29.99
CA ILE A 238 53.57 -24.42 -29.25
C ILE A 238 54.31 -24.86 -28.00
N LEU A 239 53.64 -24.85 -26.86
CA LEU A 239 54.22 -25.31 -25.59
C LEU A 239 54.53 -26.80 -25.64
N SER A 240 55.76 -27.18 -25.31
CA SER A 240 56.18 -28.58 -25.34
C SER A 240 55.75 -29.36 -24.09
N ARG A 241 55.59 -28.65 -22.97
CA ARG A 241 55.16 -29.18 -21.66
C ARG A 241 54.30 -28.18 -20.93
N ASP A 242 53.64 -28.63 -19.87
CA ASP A 242 52.81 -27.76 -19.04
C ASP A 242 53.64 -26.64 -18.42
N PHE A 243 53.10 -25.43 -18.50
CA PHE A 243 53.71 -24.22 -17.97
C PHE A 243 52.88 -23.70 -16.81
N SER A 244 53.49 -23.60 -15.63
CA SER A 244 52.89 -22.92 -14.48
C SER A 244 53.26 -21.44 -14.54
N THR A 245 52.28 -20.56 -14.60
CA THR A 245 52.51 -19.12 -14.70
C THR A 245 53.26 -18.63 -13.45
N PRO A 246 54.47 -18.07 -13.59
CA PRO A 246 55.33 -17.79 -12.46
C PRO A 246 54.85 -16.57 -11.66
N ALA A 247 55.25 -16.48 -10.40
CA ALA A 247 55.06 -15.25 -9.63
C ALA A 247 55.83 -14.07 -10.27
N THR A 248 57.08 -14.32 -10.67
CA THR A 248 57.93 -13.32 -11.36
C THR A 248 58.59 -13.92 -12.59
N THR A 249 59.46 -14.92 -12.41
CA THR A 249 60.19 -15.57 -13.51
C THR A 249 59.97 -17.08 -13.50
N GLY A 250 59.98 -17.68 -14.69
CA GLY A 250 59.87 -19.12 -14.89
C GLY A 250 60.46 -19.54 -16.23
N THR A 251 60.64 -20.84 -16.44
CA THR A 251 61.14 -21.36 -17.71
C THR A 251 59.97 -21.76 -18.60
N LEU A 252 59.88 -21.16 -19.77
CA LEU A 252 58.93 -21.50 -20.82
C LEU A 252 59.60 -22.47 -21.80
N TYR A 253 58.94 -23.59 -22.09
CA TYR A 253 59.42 -24.60 -23.01
C TYR A 253 58.48 -24.69 -24.21
N VAL A 254 59.04 -24.61 -25.40
CA VAL A 254 58.29 -24.63 -26.66
C VAL A 254 58.99 -25.53 -27.67
N TYR A 255 58.23 -26.05 -28.64
CA TYR A 255 58.81 -26.76 -29.77
C TYR A 255 59.52 -25.79 -30.72
N ASP A 256 60.52 -26.33 -31.42
CA ASP A 256 61.19 -25.64 -32.51
C ASP A 256 60.27 -25.30 -33.68
N LEU A 257 60.74 -24.36 -34.49
CA LEU A 257 60.09 -24.02 -35.75
C LEU A 257 60.12 -25.23 -36.69
N PRO A 258 58.95 -25.67 -37.22
CA PRO A 258 58.90 -26.79 -38.15
C PRO A 258 59.75 -26.54 -39.39
N GLY A 259 60.69 -27.44 -39.65
CA GLY A 259 61.61 -27.33 -40.80
C GLY A 259 62.78 -26.38 -40.59
N GLN A 260 62.91 -25.77 -39.40
CA GLN A 260 64.02 -24.90 -39.03
C GLN A 260 64.48 -25.20 -37.59
N PRO A 261 65.11 -26.37 -37.35
CA PRO A 261 65.61 -26.74 -36.02
C PRO A 261 66.68 -25.77 -35.52
N ASP A 262 66.89 -25.75 -34.21
CA ASP A 262 67.92 -24.97 -33.50
C ASP A 262 67.81 -23.45 -33.71
N THR A 263 66.66 -22.97 -34.20
CA THR A 263 66.38 -21.56 -34.45
C THR A 263 65.46 -21.01 -33.38
N ALA A 264 65.93 -19.96 -32.71
CA ALA A 264 65.18 -19.21 -31.71
C ALA A 264 63.81 -18.77 -32.26
N VAL A 265 62.73 -19.24 -31.65
CA VAL A 265 61.37 -18.87 -32.07
C VAL A 265 61.00 -17.44 -31.69
N PHE A 266 61.64 -16.90 -30.65
CA PHE A 266 61.48 -15.53 -30.17
C PHE A 266 62.81 -14.79 -30.20
N GLU A 267 62.80 -13.49 -29.92
CA GLU A 267 63.98 -12.69 -29.62
C GLU A 267 63.96 -12.20 -28.17
N ALA A 268 65.14 -11.99 -27.57
CA ALA A 268 65.22 -11.49 -26.20
C ALA A 268 64.59 -10.08 -26.10
N GLY A 269 63.62 -9.92 -25.21
CA GLY A 269 62.83 -8.69 -25.04
C GLY A 269 61.43 -8.77 -25.64
N ASP A 270 61.12 -9.80 -26.44
CA ASP A 270 59.80 -9.99 -27.02
C ASP A 270 58.73 -10.24 -25.95
N PHE A 271 57.54 -9.67 -26.15
CA PHE A 271 56.36 -9.88 -25.31
C PHE A 271 55.53 -11.04 -25.84
N VAL A 272 55.39 -12.07 -25.01
CA VAL A 272 54.66 -13.28 -25.35
C VAL A 272 53.36 -13.37 -24.52
N ARG A 273 52.26 -13.68 -25.21
CA ARG A 273 50.95 -13.97 -24.62
C ARG A 273 50.69 -15.46 -24.60
N LEU A 274 50.23 -15.97 -23.46
CA LEU A 274 49.70 -17.31 -23.30
C LEU A 274 48.31 -17.25 -22.68
N ARG A 275 47.44 -18.20 -23.01
CA ARG A 275 46.09 -18.28 -22.45
C ARG A 275 45.96 -19.50 -21.54
N TYR A 276 45.45 -19.29 -20.33
CA TYR A 276 45.09 -20.39 -19.42
C TYR A 276 43.58 -20.66 -19.46
N VAL A 277 43.22 -21.90 -19.20
CA VAL A 277 41.83 -22.35 -18.99
C VAL A 277 41.82 -23.23 -17.75
N ASN A 278 41.28 -22.71 -16.66
CA ASN A 278 41.17 -23.38 -15.37
C ASN A 278 39.71 -23.76 -15.10
N ARG A 279 39.48 -24.96 -14.57
CA ARG A 279 38.16 -25.54 -14.27
C ARG A 279 38.05 -26.05 -12.82
N ALA A 280 39.02 -25.78 -11.96
CA ALA A 280 39.10 -26.39 -10.63
C ALA A 280 38.06 -25.87 -9.63
N THR A 281 37.69 -24.59 -9.71
CA THR A 281 36.73 -23.92 -8.82
C THR A 281 35.63 -23.17 -9.60
N GLY A 282 35.44 -23.53 -10.88
CA GLY A 282 34.68 -22.77 -11.88
C GLY A 282 35.49 -22.55 -13.16
N LEU A 283 34.87 -22.03 -14.23
CA LEU A 283 35.57 -21.69 -15.47
C LEU A 283 36.29 -20.36 -15.30
N SER A 284 37.62 -20.37 -15.31
CA SER A 284 38.46 -19.18 -15.34
C SER A 284 39.36 -19.22 -16.56
N VAL A 285 39.18 -18.25 -17.45
CA VAL A 285 39.98 -18.08 -18.67
C VAL A 285 40.65 -16.73 -18.61
N GLY A 286 41.92 -16.66 -18.99
CA GLY A 286 42.62 -15.39 -19.04
C GLY A 286 43.93 -15.47 -19.78
N ASP A 287 44.45 -14.30 -20.13
CA ASP A 287 45.74 -14.16 -20.77
C ASP A 287 46.81 -13.82 -19.73
N VAL A 288 47.99 -14.41 -19.92
CA VAL A 288 49.21 -14.12 -19.16
C VAL A 288 50.24 -13.60 -20.13
N TRP A 289 50.85 -12.48 -19.74
CA TRP A 289 51.82 -11.76 -20.54
C TRP A 289 53.16 -11.77 -19.82
N GLY A 290 54.23 -11.85 -20.60
CA GLY A 290 55.58 -11.74 -20.09
C GLY A 290 56.59 -11.50 -21.19
N THR A 291 57.79 -11.07 -20.79
CA THR A 291 58.92 -10.95 -21.71
C THR A 291 59.74 -12.22 -21.71
N VAL A 292 60.30 -12.57 -22.86
CA VAL A 292 61.21 -13.70 -22.99
C VAL A 292 62.66 -13.25 -23.08
N SER A 293 63.57 -14.06 -22.53
CA SER A 293 65.01 -13.81 -22.53
C SER A 293 65.76 -15.14 -22.40
N SER A 294 67.09 -15.11 -22.55
CA SER A 294 67.95 -16.27 -22.28
C SER A 294 67.52 -17.55 -23.01
N TYR A 295 67.51 -17.49 -24.35
CA TYR A 295 67.34 -18.66 -25.22
C TYR A 295 68.30 -19.79 -24.87
N THR A 296 67.79 -21.01 -24.81
CA THR A 296 68.59 -22.23 -24.78
C THR A 296 67.93 -23.28 -25.67
N ASP A 297 68.69 -23.74 -26.65
CA ASP A 297 68.37 -24.87 -27.49
C ASP A 297 68.45 -26.19 -26.69
N LEU A 298 67.50 -27.10 -26.87
CA LEU A 298 67.43 -28.39 -26.18
C LEU A 298 67.35 -29.53 -27.19
N ASP A 299 67.72 -30.74 -26.73
CA ASP A 299 67.54 -31.94 -27.53
C ASP A 299 66.04 -32.20 -27.83
N ASP A 300 65.76 -33.09 -28.79
CA ASP A 300 64.40 -33.52 -29.20
C ASP A 300 63.53 -32.41 -29.83
N GLY A 301 64.14 -31.36 -30.38
CA GLY A 301 63.44 -30.28 -31.11
C GLY A 301 62.65 -29.36 -30.18
N GLU A 302 63.19 -29.14 -28.99
CA GLU A 302 62.65 -28.23 -27.99
C GLU A 302 63.61 -27.05 -27.78
N GLN A 303 63.05 -25.94 -27.32
CA GLN A 303 63.82 -24.82 -26.84
C GLN A 303 63.19 -24.23 -25.58
N SER A 304 64.04 -23.62 -24.76
CA SER A 304 63.63 -22.98 -23.51
C SER A 304 63.99 -21.51 -23.45
N TRP A 305 63.13 -20.78 -22.76
CA TRP A 305 63.22 -19.34 -22.58
C TRP A 305 62.97 -18.98 -21.12
N THR A 306 63.68 -17.99 -20.62
CA THR A 306 63.34 -17.34 -19.35
C THR A 306 62.17 -16.39 -19.60
N PHE A 307 61.00 -16.75 -19.08
CA PHE A 307 59.78 -15.95 -19.12
C PHE A 307 59.66 -15.11 -17.85
N THR A 308 59.58 -13.79 -17.99
CA THR A 308 59.33 -12.85 -16.90
C THR A 308 57.91 -12.31 -17.02
N ARG A 309 57.02 -12.69 -16.09
CA ARG A 309 55.61 -12.27 -16.12
C ARG A 309 55.50 -10.76 -15.91
N THR A 310 54.74 -10.11 -16.79
CA THR A 310 54.46 -8.67 -16.74
C THR A 310 52.98 -8.40 -16.43
N ALA A 311 52.06 -9.29 -16.80
CA ALA A 311 50.63 -9.20 -16.47
C ALA A 311 49.93 -10.57 -16.47
N GLY A 312 48.68 -10.61 -15.96
CA GLY A 312 47.87 -11.84 -15.82
C GLY A 312 48.15 -12.62 -14.54
N ASN A 313 47.36 -13.63 -14.22
CA ASN A 313 47.43 -14.34 -12.92
C ASN A 313 48.63 -15.31 -12.82
N SER A 314 49.28 -15.36 -11.66
CA SER A 314 50.28 -16.39 -11.32
C SER A 314 49.61 -17.68 -10.81
N GLY A 315 50.33 -18.80 -10.87
CA GLY A 315 49.86 -20.10 -10.37
C GLY A 315 48.79 -20.76 -11.23
N GLN A 316 48.59 -20.29 -12.46
CA GLN A 316 47.71 -20.94 -13.44
C GLN A 316 48.50 -21.96 -14.25
N THR A 317 47.87 -23.09 -14.56
CA THR A 317 48.46 -24.10 -15.44
C THR A 317 48.02 -23.85 -16.88
N ILE A 318 49.00 -23.71 -17.77
CA ILE A 318 48.81 -23.69 -19.22
C ILE A 318 49.34 -25.02 -19.73
N TYR A 319 48.44 -25.86 -20.23
CA TYR A 319 48.80 -27.21 -20.65
C TYR A 319 49.67 -27.18 -21.91
N SER A 320 50.48 -28.23 -22.07
CA SER A 320 51.19 -28.52 -23.32
C SER A 320 50.26 -28.50 -24.54
N GLY A 321 50.79 -28.13 -25.70
CA GLY A 321 50.02 -27.98 -26.94
C GLY A 321 49.32 -26.62 -27.09
N MET A 322 49.24 -25.81 -26.03
CA MET A 322 48.75 -24.43 -26.12
C MET A 322 49.75 -23.54 -26.87
N VAL A 323 49.25 -22.46 -27.46
CA VAL A 323 50.05 -21.54 -28.28
C VAL A 323 50.51 -20.35 -27.43
N ALA A 324 51.81 -20.06 -27.53
CA ALA A 324 52.43 -18.81 -27.15
C ALA A 324 52.48 -17.88 -28.36
N ILE A 325 51.90 -16.69 -28.26
CA ILE A 325 51.83 -15.69 -29.33
C ILE A 325 52.83 -14.58 -29.03
N ASP A 326 53.75 -14.31 -29.94
CA ASP A 326 54.79 -13.30 -29.80
C ASP A 326 54.40 -12.00 -30.50
N TYR A 327 54.21 -10.96 -29.69
CA TYR A 327 53.85 -9.61 -30.12
C TYR A 327 55.08 -8.74 -30.45
N GLY A 328 56.29 -9.28 -30.35
CA GLY A 328 57.54 -8.57 -30.57
C GLY A 328 57.86 -7.60 -29.43
N GLN A 329 58.53 -6.50 -29.76
CA GLN A 329 58.90 -5.42 -28.86
C GLN A 329 58.01 -4.19 -29.07
N SER A 330 58.11 -3.23 -28.14
CA SER A 330 57.34 -1.98 -28.24
C SER A 330 57.61 -1.28 -29.57
N GLY A 331 56.55 -1.02 -30.33
CA GLY A 331 56.58 -0.46 -31.68
C GLY A 331 56.28 -1.47 -32.78
N ASP A 332 56.36 -2.78 -32.50
CA ASP A 332 56.03 -3.82 -33.46
C ASP A 332 54.53 -3.90 -33.74
N GLY A 333 54.21 -4.46 -34.91
CA GLY A 333 52.85 -4.57 -35.41
C GLY A 333 52.30 -5.99 -35.37
N TYR A 334 50.98 -6.10 -35.35
CA TYR A 334 50.24 -7.35 -35.51
C TYR A 334 48.93 -7.10 -36.24
N ILE A 335 48.34 -8.17 -36.77
CA ILE A 335 47.09 -8.13 -37.52
C ILE A 335 46.01 -8.88 -36.75
N ILE A 336 44.81 -8.32 -36.70
CA ILE A 336 43.60 -8.99 -36.20
C ILE A 336 42.62 -9.12 -37.35
N LEU A 337 42.08 -10.30 -37.57
CA LEU A 337 40.87 -10.51 -38.37
C LEU A 337 39.78 -10.94 -37.40
N THR A 338 38.62 -10.28 -37.41
CA THR A 338 37.51 -10.64 -36.50
C THR A 338 36.13 -10.42 -37.10
N SER A 339 35.21 -11.31 -36.76
CA SER A 339 33.76 -11.20 -36.95
C SER A 339 32.98 -11.23 -35.63
N LEU A 340 33.68 -11.18 -34.49
CA LEU A 340 33.11 -11.46 -33.15
C LEU A 340 33.36 -10.35 -32.12
N GLY A 341 34.09 -9.28 -32.47
CA GLY A 341 34.34 -8.14 -31.59
C GLY A 341 33.31 -7.01 -31.72
N ASP A 342 33.40 -6.02 -30.83
CA ASP A 342 32.71 -4.75 -31.00
C ASP A 342 33.11 -4.12 -32.34
N ASP A 343 32.13 -3.59 -33.07
CA ASP A 343 32.30 -2.98 -34.39
C ASP A 343 32.88 -3.93 -35.47
N ALA A 344 32.79 -5.25 -35.28
CA ALA A 344 33.15 -6.26 -36.30
C ALA A 344 32.06 -6.36 -37.39
N PRO A 345 32.38 -6.81 -38.63
CA PRO A 345 33.62 -7.44 -39.05
C PRO A 345 34.70 -6.46 -39.54
N TYR A 346 35.96 -6.72 -39.17
CA TYR A 346 37.10 -5.97 -39.68
C TYR A 346 38.41 -6.78 -39.72
N ILE A 347 39.34 -6.25 -40.50
CA ILE A 347 40.77 -6.58 -40.48
C ILE A 347 41.53 -5.34 -40.01
N ASP A 348 42.25 -5.46 -38.91
CA ASP A 348 43.06 -4.40 -38.31
C ASP A 348 44.54 -4.69 -38.43
N VAL A 349 45.31 -3.68 -38.83
CA VAL A 349 46.75 -3.61 -38.61
C VAL A 349 46.99 -2.67 -37.43
N ARG A 350 47.55 -3.21 -36.35
CA ARG A 350 47.81 -2.45 -35.12
C ARG A 350 49.29 -2.44 -34.79
N THR A 351 49.73 -1.37 -34.16
CA THR A 351 50.99 -1.33 -33.41
C THR A 351 50.70 -1.16 -31.93
N TRP A 352 51.69 -1.42 -31.08
CA TRP A 352 51.56 -1.21 -29.65
C TRP A 352 52.81 -0.58 -29.05
N THR A 353 52.67 0.07 -27.89
CA THR A 353 53.79 0.68 -27.17
C THR A 353 53.83 0.25 -25.71
N THR A 354 54.98 0.31 -25.04
CA THR A 354 55.16 -0.01 -23.61
C THR A 354 54.86 -1.47 -23.23
N THR A 355 53.61 -1.92 -23.33
CA THR A 355 53.19 -3.31 -23.14
C THR A 355 51.92 -3.63 -23.94
N PRO A 356 51.82 -4.80 -24.59
CA PRO A 356 50.64 -5.19 -25.35
C PRO A 356 49.47 -5.66 -24.45
N ALA A 357 49.69 -5.81 -23.15
CA ALA A 357 48.67 -6.28 -22.20
C ALA A 357 47.57 -5.24 -21.89
N VAL A 358 47.76 -3.97 -22.26
CA VAL A 358 46.86 -2.86 -21.94
C VAL A 358 46.23 -2.32 -23.21
N ALA A 359 44.90 -2.24 -23.26
CA ALA A 359 44.16 -1.81 -24.46
C ALA A 359 44.58 -0.42 -24.98
N GLY A 360 44.80 0.54 -24.07
CA GLY A 360 45.21 1.91 -24.42
C GLY A 360 46.61 2.06 -25.03
N ASN A 361 47.41 0.99 -25.04
CA ASN A 361 48.74 0.99 -25.65
C ASN A 361 48.73 0.63 -27.13
N HIS A 362 47.57 0.23 -27.68
CA HIS A 362 47.43 -0.18 -29.08
C HIS A 362 46.96 0.99 -29.93
N THR A 363 47.45 1.06 -31.17
CA THR A 363 47.03 2.04 -32.16
C THR A 363 46.70 1.31 -33.45
N THR A 364 45.48 1.51 -33.98
CA THR A 364 45.10 0.99 -35.29
C THR A 364 45.71 1.88 -36.37
N VAL A 365 46.62 1.32 -37.16
CA VAL A 365 47.31 2.02 -38.25
C VAL A 365 46.51 1.90 -39.55
N ALA A 366 45.84 0.77 -39.75
CA ALA A 366 44.93 0.57 -40.86
C ALA A 366 43.78 -0.36 -40.47
N ARG A 367 42.60 -0.12 -41.04
CA ARG A 367 41.41 -1.00 -40.91
C ARG A 367 40.74 -1.19 -42.26
N VAL A 368 40.25 -2.40 -42.52
CA VAL A 368 39.32 -2.71 -43.62
C VAL A 368 38.10 -3.41 -43.04
N GLY A 369 36.89 -2.93 -43.35
CA GLY A 369 35.63 -3.44 -42.80
C GLY A 369 34.85 -2.32 -42.13
N THR A 370 34.14 -2.64 -41.05
CA THR A 370 33.35 -1.66 -40.31
C THR A 370 34.25 -0.68 -39.55
N LEU A 371 34.10 0.61 -39.84
CA LEU A 371 34.90 1.72 -39.29
C LEU A 371 34.33 2.30 -38.00
N ASP A 372 33.17 1.79 -37.55
CA ASP A 372 32.64 2.10 -36.22
C ASP A 372 33.74 1.80 -35.16
N GLY A 373 33.84 2.66 -34.15
CA GLY A 373 34.88 2.56 -33.11
C GLY A 373 36.24 3.18 -33.47
N ILE A 374 36.48 3.59 -34.73
CA ILE A 374 37.67 4.37 -35.09
C ILE A 374 37.38 5.86 -34.89
N THR A 375 38.22 6.53 -34.10
CA THR A 375 38.25 8.00 -33.99
C THR A 375 39.58 8.50 -34.51
N ASP A 376 39.53 9.28 -35.58
CA ASP A 376 40.69 9.93 -36.16
C ASP A 376 40.74 11.41 -35.74
N ALA A 377 41.95 11.97 -35.59
CA ALA A 377 42.12 13.35 -35.15
C ALA A 377 41.59 14.38 -36.17
N ASP A 378 41.66 14.06 -37.47
CA ASP A 378 41.26 14.95 -38.55
C ASP A 378 39.84 14.65 -39.05
N LEU A 379 39.45 13.36 -39.07
CA LEU A 379 38.13 12.93 -39.58
C LEU A 379 37.07 12.81 -38.48
N GLY A 380 37.46 12.84 -37.21
CA GLY A 380 36.56 12.56 -36.09
C GLY A 380 36.16 11.08 -36.03
N PRO A 381 35.02 10.76 -35.37
CA PRO A 381 34.48 9.41 -35.34
C PRO A 381 34.06 8.95 -36.73
N LEU A 382 34.59 7.80 -37.17
CA LEU A 382 34.22 7.17 -38.42
C LEU A 382 33.03 6.22 -38.19
N THR A 383 32.22 6.03 -39.24
CA THR A 383 31.09 5.09 -39.19
C THR A 383 30.89 4.35 -40.51
N GLY A 384 30.27 3.16 -40.44
CA GLY A 384 29.95 2.32 -41.59
C GLY A 384 31.16 1.59 -42.18
N ASP A 385 30.98 0.93 -43.34
CA ASP A 385 32.03 0.08 -43.93
C ASP A 385 32.99 0.86 -44.84
N GLY A 386 34.28 0.56 -44.75
CA GLY A 386 35.29 1.18 -45.59
C GLY A 386 36.72 0.73 -45.34
N ILE A 387 37.65 1.60 -45.75
CA ILE A 387 39.09 1.45 -45.53
C ILE A 387 39.59 2.69 -44.79
N TYR A 388 40.30 2.48 -43.70
CA TYR A 388 40.94 3.53 -42.91
C TYR A 388 42.45 3.31 -42.87
N THR A 389 43.21 4.41 -42.94
CA THR A 389 44.64 4.45 -42.63
C THR A 389 44.96 5.70 -41.83
N LEU A 390 45.75 5.57 -40.75
CA LEU A 390 46.11 6.66 -39.84
C LEU A 390 46.90 7.79 -40.52
N ALA A 391 47.57 7.51 -41.64
CA ALA A 391 48.39 8.47 -42.38
C ALA A 391 47.81 8.89 -43.74
N GLY A 392 46.58 8.51 -44.07
CA GLY A 392 45.86 8.98 -45.26
C GLY A 392 46.66 8.89 -46.56
N HIS A 393 47.06 7.69 -46.97
CA HIS A 393 47.61 7.46 -48.31
C HIS A 393 46.70 6.52 -49.09
N PHE A 394 45.87 7.09 -49.96
CA PHE A 394 45.01 6.38 -50.91
C PHE A 394 45.51 6.56 -52.35
#